data_AF-A0A016T1F3-F1
#
_entry.id   AF-A0A016T1F3-F1
#
_cell.length_a   1.000
_cell.length_b   1.000
_cell.length_c   1.000
_cell.angle_alpha   90.00
_cell.angle_beta   90.00
_cell.angle_gamma   90.00
#
_symmetry.space_group_name_H-M   'P 1'
#
loop_
_entity.id
_entity.type
_entity.pdbx_description
1 polymer ?
#
loop_
_entity_poly.entity_id
_entity_poly.type
_entity_poly.pdbx_seq_one_letter_code
_entity_poly.pdbx_strand_id
1 'polypeptide(L)'
;MKSTRFKTKAAAHVIMDRLYSSLLLYGLLYLAAGQEPNVTEECQTAMTACENDLECSNRLAPLMAACTTGTCQPQCRNAVLNVYQNKLGRTLLKSDASCIPGREELKLCHFLPMAPIVHCSLAKLACEADLQCNSQWGVFVSECEAETARGECSTRCHGLLAAAMATPHGQALESCTCTEREDQLCTHLRDNILGACTKPTPPPPSPSDNSVTSPPVTSPEGDVEPTASSAEIIFPSLLLCALLAIRLFYML
;
A
#
# COMPACT_ATOMS: atom_id res chain seq x y z
N MET A 1 56.32 -56.48 21.63
CA MET A 1 56.08 -55.12 21.09
C MET A 1 54.74 -55.08 20.35
N LYS A 2 53.64 -54.67 20.99
CA LYS A 2 52.34 -54.36 20.36
C LYS A 2 51.34 -53.91 21.45
N SER A 3 51.48 -52.70 22.00
CA SER A 3 50.45 -52.17 22.93
C SER A 3 50.53 -50.65 23.15
N THR A 4 50.55 -49.84 22.08
CA THR A 4 50.47 -48.37 22.22
C THR A 4 49.66 -47.66 21.14
N ARG A 5 49.11 -48.37 20.13
CA ARG A 5 48.41 -47.73 18.99
C ARG A 5 46.90 -47.52 19.12
N PHE A 6 46.26 -47.92 20.23
CA PHE A 6 44.78 -47.87 20.33
C PHE A 6 44.22 -46.64 21.07
N LYS A 7 45.03 -45.89 21.83
CA LYS A 7 44.55 -44.75 22.62
C LYS A 7 44.41 -43.43 21.84
N THR A 8 45.02 -43.30 20.67
CA THR A 8 45.07 -42.03 19.91
C THR A 8 43.85 -41.78 19.02
N LYS A 9 43.09 -42.82 18.65
CA LYS A 9 41.92 -42.68 17.76
C LYS A 9 40.67 -42.15 18.46
N ALA A 10 40.48 -42.47 19.75
CA ALA A 10 39.31 -42.02 20.52
C ALA A 10 39.39 -40.53 20.90
N ALA A 11 40.59 -39.99 21.13
CA ALA A 11 40.77 -38.57 21.48
C ALA A 11 40.45 -37.62 20.31
N ALA A 12 40.71 -38.04 19.06
CA ALA A 12 40.48 -37.21 17.88
C ALA A 12 38.99 -36.99 17.58
N HIS A 13 38.15 -38.00 17.82
CA HIS A 13 36.69 -37.90 17.61
C HIS A 13 36.02 -36.93 18.59
N VAL A 14 36.42 -36.96 19.86
CA VAL A 14 35.85 -36.09 20.92
C VAL A 14 36.22 -34.61 20.69
N ILE A 15 37.38 -34.33 20.12
CA ILE A 15 37.82 -32.97 19.80
C ILE A 15 37.05 -32.41 18.59
N MET A 16 36.78 -33.24 17.59
CA MET A 16 36.06 -32.86 16.38
C MET A 16 34.57 -32.56 16.67
N ASP A 17 33.90 -33.35 17.52
CA ASP A 17 32.51 -33.11 17.94
C ASP A 17 32.35 -31.80 18.74
N ARG A 18 33.33 -31.44 19.58
CA ARG A 18 33.31 -30.18 20.33
C ARG A 18 33.53 -28.95 19.46
N LEU A 19 34.36 -29.06 18.42
CA LEU A 19 34.58 -28.01 17.44
C LEU A 19 33.32 -27.79 16.57
N TYR A 20 32.66 -28.87 16.14
CA TYR A 20 31.42 -28.79 15.36
C TYR A 20 30.27 -28.19 16.17
N SER A 21 30.12 -28.59 17.44
CA SER A 21 29.12 -28.01 18.34
C SER A 21 29.38 -26.53 18.64
N SER A 22 30.66 -26.12 18.76
CA SER A 22 31.03 -24.71 18.95
C SER A 22 30.79 -23.86 17.70
N LEU A 23 31.07 -24.40 16.49
CA LEU A 23 30.80 -23.75 15.21
C LEU A 23 29.30 -23.62 14.93
N LEU A 24 28.50 -24.64 15.28
CA LEU A 24 27.03 -24.57 15.20
C LEU A 24 26.46 -23.51 16.15
N LEU A 25 26.97 -23.42 17.39
CA LEU A 25 26.57 -22.36 18.32
C LEU A 25 26.95 -20.96 17.82
N TYR A 26 28.16 -20.81 17.28
CA TYR A 26 28.59 -19.55 16.68
C TYR A 26 27.77 -19.19 15.44
N GLY A 27 27.42 -20.16 14.59
CA GLY A 27 26.55 -19.96 13.44
C GLY A 27 25.12 -19.56 13.84
N LEU A 28 24.57 -20.17 14.88
CA LEU A 28 23.27 -19.80 15.45
C LEU A 28 23.29 -18.39 16.07
N LEU A 29 24.36 -18.01 16.75
CA LEU A 29 24.55 -16.66 17.29
C LEU A 29 24.72 -15.61 16.18
N TYR A 30 25.44 -15.93 15.09
CA TYR A 30 25.57 -15.04 13.93
C TYR A 30 24.26 -14.88 13.16
N LEU A 31 23.44 -15.92 13.07
CA LEU A 31 22.09 -15.83 12.50
C LEU A 31 21.13 -15.02 13.40
N ALA A 32 21.32 -15.06 14.72
CA ALA A 32 20.57 -14.24 15.67
C ALA A 32 20.99 -12.77 15.70
N ALA A 33 22.15 -12.42 15.13
CA ALA A 33 22.60 -11.04 14.93
C ALA A 33 22.00 -10.38 13.66
N GLY A 34 20.87 -10.91 13.17
CA GLY A 34 20.01 -10.19 12.23
C GLY A 34 19.60 -8.87 12.88
N GLN A 35 20.14 -7.78 12.35
CA GLN A 35 19.90 -6.38 12.71
C GLN A 35 18.51 -6.18 13.32
N GLU A 36 18.45 -5.85 14.62
CA GLU A 36 17.16 -5.50 15.24
C GLU A 36 16.49 -4.42 14.37
N PRO A 37 15.19 -4.56 14.05
CA PRO A 37 14.50 -3.51 13.32
C PRO A 37 14.69 -2.21 14.10
N ASN A 38 15.12 -1.16 13.39
CA ASN A 38 15.37 0.15 14.01
C ASN A 38 14.03 0.77 14.38
N VAL A 39 13.47 0.33 15.50
CA VAL A 39 12.17 0.75 16.01
C VAL A 39 12.33 2.09 16.72
N THR A 40 11.53 3.07 16.34
CA THR A 40 11.54 4.39 16.97
C THR A 40 10.77 4.43 18.27
N GLU A 41 11.21 5.30 19.18
CA GLU A 41 10.54 5.55 20.47
C GLU A 41 9.11 6.07 20.29
N GLU A 42 8.87 6.89 19.26
CA GLU A 42 7.53 7.39 18.92
C GLU A 42 6.56 6.25 18.61
N CYS A 43 6.98 5.28 17.79
CA CYS A 43 6.16 4.12 17.45
C CYS A 43 5.91 3.25 18.69
N GLN A 44 6.94 2.95 19.47
CA GLN A 44 6.80 2.12 20.68
C GLN A 44 5.83 2.77 21.68
N THR A 45 5.95 4.07 21.90
CA THR A 45 5.05 4.80 22.80
C THR A 45 3.60 4.73 22.32
N ALA A 46 3.35 4.95 21.03
CA ALA A 46 2.01 4.86 20.45
C ALA A 46 1.45 3.42 20.46
N MET A 47 2.32 2.43 20.25
CA MET A 47 1.98 1.00 20.31
C MET A 47 1.55 0.62 21.72
N THR A 48 2.36 0.91 22.73
CA THR A 48 2.04 0.61 24.12
C THR A 48 0.76 1.32 24.57
N ALA A 49 0.54 2.57 24.14
CA ALA A 49 -0.72 3.27 24.42
C ALA A 49 -1.93 2.54 23.81
N CYS A 50 -1.82 2.05 22.57
CA CYS A 50 -2.86 1.27 21.90
C CYS A 50 -3.10 -0.10 22.55
N GLU A 51 -2.04 -0.83 22.91
CA GLU A 51 -2.14 -2.15 23.54
C GLU A 51 -2.80 -2.09 24.93
N ASN A 52 -2.55 -1.01 25.68
CA ASN A 52 -3.18 -0.77 26.98
C ASN A 52 -4.65 -0.32 26.88
N ASP A 53 -5.14 0.03 25.70
CA ASP A 53 -6.53 0.37 25.44
C ASP A 53 -7.27 -0.80 24.80
N LEU A 54 -8.32 -1.30 25.45
CA LEU A 54 -9.04 -2.50 25.01
C LEU A 54 -9.60 -2.34 23.59
N GLU A 55 -10.15 -1.17 23.25
CA GLU A 55 -10.75 -0.95 21.93
C GLU A 55 -9.67 -0.93 20.84
N CYS A 56 -8.57 -0.20 21.07
CA CYS A 56 -7.46 -0.14 20.12
C CYS A 56 -6.79 -1.49 19.94
N SER A 57 -6.49 -2.19 21.04
CA SER A 57 -5.89 -3.53 21.05
C SER A 57 -6.73 -4.55 20.26
N ASN A 58 -8.06 -4.55 20.44
CA ASN A 58 -8.97 -5.42 19.69
C ASN A 58 -8.99 -5.13 18.18
N ARG A 59 -8.80 -3.86 17.77
CA ARG A 59 -8.71 -3.49 16.36
C ARG A 59 -7.33 -3.78 15.77
N LEU A 60 -6.28 -3.69 16.59
CA LEU A 60 -4.88 -3.89 16.21
C LEU A 60 -4.54 -5.35 15.96
N ALA A 61 -5.10 -6.29 16.74
CA ALA A 61 -4.82 -7.72 16.59
C ALA A 61 -5.13 -8.26 15.17
N PRO A 62 -6.29 -7.98 14.55
CA PRO A 62 -6.56 -8.34 13.15
C PRO A 62 -5.56 -7.74 12.15
N LEU A 63 -5.07 -6.52 12.38
CA LEU A 63 -4.07 -5.89 11.52
C LEU A 63 -2.76 -6.67 11.58
N MET A 64 -2.29 -6.99 12.78
CA MET A 64 -1.05 -7.77 12.97
C MET A 64 -1.14 -9.17 12.38
N ALA A 65 -2.33 -9.78 12.37
CA ALA A 65 -2.55 -11.10 11.80
C ALA A 65 -2.70 -11.08 10.27
N ALA A 66 -3.32 -10.04 9.71
CA ALA A 66 -3.67 -10.01 8.29
C ALA A 66 -2.58 -9.39 7.40
N CYS A 67 -1.75 -8.49 7.94
CA CYS A 67 -0.77 -7.71 7.17
C CYS A 67 0.64 -8.33 7.13
N THR A 68 0.75 -9.66 7.15
CA THR A 68 2.04 -10.39 7.13
C THR A 68 2.18 -11.33 5.93
N THR A 69 1.37 -11.12 4.90
CA THR A 69 1.32 -11.97 3.71
C THR A 69 2.29 -11.52 2.62
N GLY A 70 2.80 -10.28 2.72
CA GLY A 70 3.65 -9.65 1.70
C GLY A 70 2.87 -9.20 0.47
N THR A 71 1.53 -9.22 0.53
CA THR A 71 0.64 -8.84 -0.57
C THR A 71 -0.51 -8.01 -0.05
N CYS A 72 -1.04 -7.07 -0.82
CA CYS A 72 -2.13 -6.22 -0.34
C CYS A 72 -3.50 -6.93 -0.33
N GLN A 73 -3.73 -7.78 0.68
CA GLN A 73 -4.99 -8.54 0.80
C GLN A 73 -6.13 -7.67 1.37
N PRO A 74 -7.40 -7.91 0.95
CA PRO A 74 -8.56 -7.19 1.49
C PRO A 74 -8.65 -7.17 3.03
N GLN A 75 -8.19 -8.25 3.66
CA GLN A 75 -8.21 -8.45 5.10
C GLN A 75 -7.25 -7.47 5.79
N CYS A 76 -6.03 -7.33 5.26
CA CYS A 76 -5.09 -6.32 5.75
C CYS A 76 -5.67 -4.91 5.57
N ARG A 77 -6.20 -4.59 4.38
CA ARG A 77 -6.79 -3.26 4.11
C ARG A 77 -7.90 -2.90 5.10
N ASN A 78 -8.87 -3.79 5.27
CA ASN A 78 -10.00 -3.59 6.17
C ASN A 78 -9.55 -3.47 7.62
N ALA A 79 -8.55 -4.26 8.04
CA ALA A 79 -7.99 -4.15 9.38
C ALA A 79 -7.33 -2.79 9.62
N VAL A 80 -6.57 -2.27 8.65
CA VAL A 80 -5.92 -0.95 8.78
C VAL A 80 -6.94 0.19 8.84
N LEU A 81 -7.93 0.17 7.96
CA LEU A 81 -9.03 1.15 7.99
C LEU A 81 -9.79 1.11 9.31
N ASN A 82 -10.00 -0.10 9.87
CA ASN A 82 -10.64 -0.26 11.17
C ASN A 82 -9.77 0.29 12.32
N VAL A 83 -8.46 0.04 12.34
CA VAL A 83 -7.54 0.62 13.32
C VAL A 83 -7.54 2.15 13.25
N TYR A 84 -7.54 2.71 12.05
CA TYR A 84 -7.54 4.16 11.85
C TYR A 84 -8.83 4.86 12.32
N GLN A 85 -9.93 4.14 12.54
CA GLN A 85 -11.13 4.76 13.13
C GLN A 85 -10.98 5.01 14.64
N ASN A 86 -10.08 4.30 15.32
CA ASN A 86 -9.76 4.55 16.74
C ASN A 86 -8.70 5.65 16.89
N LYS A 87 -8.82 6.51 17.92
CA LYS A 87 -7.91 7.64 18.15
C LYS A 87 -6.46 7.20 18.40
N LEU A 88 -6.25 6.18 19.22
CA LEU A 88 -4.92 5.64 19.51
C LEU A 88 -4.38 4.89 18.29
N GLY A 89 -5.25 4.16 17.58
CA GLY A 89 -4.91 3.51 16.32
C GLY A 89 -4.42 4.49 15.24
N ARG A 90 -5.06 5.66 15.11
CA ARG A 90 -4.56 6.75 14.25
C ARG A 90 -3.20 7.25 14.69
N THR A 91 -3.00 7.44 16.00
CA THR A 91 -1.73 7.93 16.54
C THR A 91 -0.61 6.95 16.22
N LEU A 92 -0.87 5.64 16.39
CA LEU A 92 0.04 4.57 16.01
C LEU A 92 0.35 4.57 14.50
N LEU A 93 -0.68 4.61 13.64
CA LEU A 93 -0.48 4.60 12.18
C LEU A 93 0.14 5.89 11.63
N LYS A 94 -0.03 7.02 12.32
CA LYS A 94 0.60 8.32 12.00
C LYS A 94 2.05 8.43 12.51
N SER A 95 2.55 7.49 13.31
CA SER A 95 3.99 7.35 13.56
C SER A 95 4.70 6.78 12.32
N ASP A 96 5.97 6.40 12.43
CA ASP A 96 6.69 5.73 11.33
C ASP A 96 6.32 4.24 11.13
N ALA A 97 5.42 3.73 11.99
CA ALA A 97 4.96 2.34 12.05
C ALA A 97 6.11 1.31 12.13
N SER A 98 7.32 1.72 12.52
CA SER A 98 8.53 0.87 12.61
C SER A 98 8.36 -0.34 13.53
N CYS A 99 7.52 -0.20 14.55
CA CYS A 99 7.15 -1.21 15.53
C CYS A 99 6.05 -2.18 15.06
N ILE A 100 5.41 -1.94 13.90
CA ILE A 100 4.34 -2.80 13.39
C ILE A 100 4.94 -3.90 12.50
N PRO A 101 4.77 -5.21 12.82
CA PRO A 101 5.34 -6.30 12.02
C PRO A 101 4.92 -6.27 10.54
N GLY A 102 3.71 -5.81 10.24
CA GLY A 102 3.16 -5.69 8.89
C GLY A 102 3.54 -4.41 8.13
N ARG A 103 4.46 -3.58 8.64
CA ARG A 103 4.78 -2.26 8.08
C ARG A 103 5.08 -2.26 6.59
N GLU A 104 5.85 -3.23 6.11
CA GLU A 104 6.21 -3.26 4.69
C GLU A 104 5.00 -3.55 3.79
N GLU A 105 4.04 -4.35 4.26
CA GLU A 105 2.76 -4.53 3.57
C GLU A 105 1.90 -3.25 3.64
N LEU A 106 1.92 -2.53 4.76
CA LEU A 106 1.25 -1.23 4.88
C LEU A 106 1.78 -0.21 3.86
N LYS A 107 3.09 -0.17 3.64
CA LYS A 107 3.71 0.68 2.60
C LYS A 107 3.26 0.27 1.21
N LEU A 108 3.32 -1.03 0.90
CA LEU A 108 2.91 -1.59 -0.39
C LEU A 108 1.45 -1.24 -0.70
N CYS A 109 0.58 -1.28 0.31
CA CYS A 109 -0.83 -0.93 0.19
C CYS A 109 -1.14 0.57 0.26
N HIS A 110 -0.13 1.45 0.39
CA HIS A 110 -0.29 2.89 0.57
C HIS A 110 -1.11 3.29 1.83
N PHE A 111 -1.04 2.51 2.91
CA PHE A 111 -1.74 2.78 4.18
C PHE A 111 -0.90 3.50 5.24
N LEU A 112 0.19 4.17 4.84
CA LEU A 112 0.96 5.03 5.73
C LEU A 112 0.61 6.51 5.49
N PRO A 113 -0.01 7.22 6.44
CA PRO A 113 -0.43 8.62 6.27
C PRO A 113 0.70 9.61 5.96
N MET A 114 1.94 9.28 6.32
CA MET A 114 3.13 10.11 6.06
C MET A 114 3.84 9.74 4.76
N ALA A 115 3.36 8.74 4.03
CA ALA A 115 3.92 8.37 2.73
C ALA A 115 3.49 9.38 1.65
N PRO A 116 4.29 9.57 0.58
CA PRO A 116 3.94 10.46 -0.52
C PRO A 116 2.71 10.00 -1.30
N ILE A 117 2.41 8.70 -1.26
CA ILE A 117 1.24 8.10 -1.90
C ILE A 117 0.41 7.45 -0.80
N VAL A 118 -0.87 7.78 -0.76
CA VAL A 118 -1.82 7.29 0.23
C VAL A 118 -3.05 6.70 -0.43
N HIS A 119 -3.64 5.71 0.22
CA HIS A 119 -4.87 5.06 -0.21
C HIS A 119 -6.06 6.02 -0.06
N CYS A 120 -6.96 6.12 -1.05
CA CYS A 120 -8.06 7.11 -1.01
C CYS A 120 -8.98 6.97 0.21
N SER A 121 -9.36 5.74 0.58
CA SER A 121 -10.13 5.49 1.81
C SER A 121 -9.42 5.98 3.08
N LEU A 122 -8.09 5.87 3.15
CA LEU A 122 -7.31 6.37 4.28
C LEU A 122 -7.23 7.91 4.26
N ALA A 123 -7.02 8.51 3.09
CA ALA A 123 -7.02 9.96 2.92
C ALA A 123 -8.35 10.58 3.37
N LYS A 124 -9.48 9.97 2.98
CA LYS A 124 -10.82 10.37 3.44
C LYS A 124 -10.96 10.28 4.96
N LEU A 125 -10.57 9.14 5.57
CA LEU A 125 -10.64 9.01 7.03
C LEU A 125 -9.72 10.00 7.75
N ALA A 126 -8.56 10.32 7.19
CA ALA A 126 -7.65 11.33 7.73
C ALA A 126 -8.29 12.72 7.70
N CYS A 127 -8.94 13.07 6.60
CA CYS A 127 -9.71 14.30 6.47
C CYS A 127 -10.89 14.36 7.45
N GLU A 128 -11.69 13.29 7.55
CA GLU A 128 -12.84 13.23 8.46
C GLU A 128 -12.43 13.29 9.94
N ALA A 129 -11.23 12.80 10.27
CA ALA A 129 -10.67 12.89 11.62
C ALA A 129 -10.13 14.29 11.97
N ASP A 130 -9.94 15.17 10.99
CA ASP A 130 -9.49 16.55 11.17
C ASP A 130 -10.67 17.51 11.14
N LEU A 131 -10.81 18.38 12.15
CA LEU A 131 -11.97 19.25 12.26
C LEU A 131 -12.12 20.20 11.06
N GLN A 132 -11.01 20.76 10.58
CA GLN A 132 -11.03 21.72 9.49
C GLN A 132 -11.39 21.02 8.17
N CYS A 133 -10.72 19.92 7.85
CA CYS A 133 -10.99 19.14 6.64
C CYS A 133 -12.39 18.56 6.66
N ASN A 134 -12.82 17.94 7.76
CA ASN A 134 -14.15 17.36 7.90
C ASN A 134 -15.25 18.40 7.66
N SER A 135 -15.08 19.63 8.16
CA SER A 135 -16.07 20.69 7.93
C SER A 135 -16.25 21.01 6.43
N GLN A 136 -15.16 21.14 5.68
CA GLN A 136 -15.19 21.46 4.25
C GLN A 136 -15.66 20.24 3.43
N TRP A 137 -15.13 19.07 3.76
CA TRP A 137 -15.49 17.80 3.13
C TRP A 137 -16.98 17.47 3.31
N GLY A 138 -17.53 17.67 4.51
CA GLY A 138 -18.94 17.45 4.79
C GLY A 138 -19.86 18.36 3.96
N VAL A 139 -19.48 19.63 3.79
CA VAL A 139 -20.22 20.56 2.91
C VAL A 139 -20.17 20.08 1.46
N PHE A 140 -18.98 19.76 0.95
CA PHE A 140 -18.82 19.21 -0.40
C PHE A 140 -19.69 17.97 -0.63
N VAL A 141 -19.60 16.95 0.23
CA VAL A 141 -20.40 15.72 0.09
C VAL A 141 -21.89 16.02 0.12
N SER A 142 -22.35 16.84 1.08
CA SER A 142 -23.77 17.15 1.23
C SER A 142 -24.40 17.85 0.02
N GLU A 143 -23.62 18.65 -0.70
CA GLU A 143 -24.12 19.45 -1.82
C GLU A 143 -23.84 18.82 -3.19
N CYS A 144 -22.74 18.07 -3.30
CA CYS A 144 -22.17 17.66 -4.59
C CYS A 144 -22.13 16.15 -4.82
N GLU A 145 -22.39 15.31 -3.80
CA GLU A 145 -22.33 13.85 -3.97
C GLU A 145 -23.29 13.36 -5.08
N ALA A 146 -24.51 13.90 -5.14
CA ALA A 146 -25.46 13.52 -6.18
C ALA A 146 -25.03 13.97 -7.58
N GLU A 147 -24.32 15.10 -7.71
CA GLU A 147 -23.81 15.62 -8.98
C GLU A 147 -22.61 14.83 -9.47
N THR A 148 -21.63 14.63 -8.58
CA THR A 148 -20.42 13.84 -8.84
C THR A 148 -20.73 12.37 -9.13
N ALA A 149 -21.76 11.80 -8.50
CA ALA A 149 -22.25 10.45 -8.83
C ALA A 149 -22.80 10.32 -10.27
N ARG A 150 -23.20 11.42 -10.93
CA ARG A 150 -23.56 11.45 -12.35
C ARG A 150 -22.36 11.74 -13.26
N GLY A 151 -21.17 11.94 -12.70
CA GLY A 151 -19.97 12.35 -13.43
C GLY A 151 -19.95 13.83 -13.80
N GLU A 152 -20.81 14.65 -13.18
CA GLU A 152 -20.89 16.09 -13.38
C GLU A 152 -20.16 16.82 -12.24
N CYS A 153 -19.59 18.00 -12.53
CA CYS A 153 -19.07 18.87 -11.48
C CYS A 153 -19.24 20.35 -11.84
N SER A 154 -20.10 21.02 -11.09
CA SER A 154 -20.39 22.44 -11.23
C SER A 154 -19.25 23.28 -10.69
N THR A 155 -19.17 24.54 -11.11
CA THR A 155 -18.18 25.50 -10.58
C THR A 155 -18.23 25.61 -9.06
N ARG A 156 -19.43 25.46 -8.47
CA ARG A 156 -19.61 25.41 -7.01
C ARG A 156 -18.93 24.18 -6.41
N CYS A 157 -19.18 23.00 -6.97
CA CYS A 157 -18.60 21.75 -6.47
C CYS A 157 -17.09 21.69 -6.61
N HIS A 158 -16.54 22.24 -7.70
CA HIS A 158 -15.08 22.44 -7.83
C HIS A 158 -14.53 23.31 -6.69
N GLY A 159 -15.19 24.42 -6.36
CA GLY A 159 -14.76 25.31 -5.27
C GLY A 159 -14.82 24.65 -3.89
N LEU A 160 -15.86 23.88 -3.61
CA LEU A 160 -16.03 23.17 -2.34
C LEU A 160 -15.01 22.03 -2.18
N LEU A 161 -14.76 21.26 -3.24
CA LEU A 161 -13.73 20.22 -3.20
C LEU A 161 -12.33 20.82 -3.03
N ALA A 162 -12.03 21.91 -3.75
CA ALA A 162 -10.77 22.63 -3.62
C ALA A 162 -10.57 23.18 -2.19
N ALA A 163 -11.63 23.67 -1.54
CA ALA A 163 -11.58 24.12 -0.15
C ALA A 163 -11.25 22.97 0.82
N ALA A 164 -11.81 21.78 0.60
CA ALA A 164 -11.46 20.59 1.38
C ALA A 164 -10.01 20.16 1.16
N MET A 165 -9.57 20.09 -0.11
CA MET A 165 -8.20 19.70 -0.48
C MET A 165 -7.13 20.70 -0.02
N ALA A 166 -7.47 21.98 0.14
CA ALA A 166 -6.54 22.99 0.64
C ALA A 166 -6.15 22.80 2.12
N THR A 167 -6.88 21.97 2.87
CA THR A 167 -6.58 21.70 4.28
C THR A 167 -5.40 20.72 4.44
N PRO A 168 -4.67 20.73 5.57
CA PRO A 168 -3.48 19.88 5.75
C PRO A 168 -3.72 18.38 5.54
N HIS A 169 -4.90 17.88 5.93
CA HIS A 169 -5.27 16.47 5.76
C HIS A 169 -6.10 16.19 4.52
N GLY A 170 -6.56 17.23 3.82
CA GLY A 170 -7.31 17.13 2.57
C GLY A 170 -6.43 17.06 1.31
N GLN A 171 -5.20 17.56 1.35
CA GLN A 171 -4.25 17.52 0.21
C GLN A 171 -4.06 16.09 -0.32
N ALA A 172 -4.02 15.13 0.60
CA ALA A 172 -3.95 13.71 0.29
C ALA A 172 -5.05 13.20 -0.65
N LEU A 173 -6.21 13.86 -0.71
CA LEU A 173 -7.33 13.48 -1.60
C LEU A 173 -7.04 13.81 -3.07
N GLU A 174 -6.16 14.76 -3.37
CA GLU A 174 -5.86 15.16 -4.75
C GLU A 174 -5.12 14.07 -5.52
N SER A 175 -4.17 13.40 -4.86
CA SER A 175 -3.29 12.40 -5.47
C SER A 175 -3.41 11.02 -4.82
N CYS A 176 -4.53 10.74 -4.15
CA CYS A 176 -4.73 9.44 -3.54
C CYS A 176 -4.80 8.36 -4.61
N THR A 177 -4.37 7.16 -4.25
CA THR A 177 -4.39 6.01 -5.15
C THR A 177 -5.26 4.91 -4.58
N CYS A 178 -5.52 3.98 -5.48
CA CYS A 178 -6.36 2.85 -5.25
C CYS A 178 -5.62 1.63 -5.86
N THR A 179 -5.47 0.54 -5.11
CA THR A 179 -4.69 -0.66 -5.48
C THR A 179 -5.42 -1.53 -6.52
N GLU A 180 -4.72 -2.41 -7.25
CA GLU A 180 -5.35 -3.21 -8.33
C GLU A 180 -6.42 -4.21 -7.86
N ARG A 181 -6.36 -4.63 -6.59
CA ARG A 181 -7.19 -5.71 -6.03
C ARG A 181 -8.21 -5.17 -5.04
N GLU A 182 -8.91 -4.12 -5.44
CA GLU A 182 -9.60 -3.22 -4.54
C GLU A 182 -11.07 -3.49 -4.25
N ASP A 183 -11.54 -2.76 -3.25
CA ASP A 183 -12.94 -2.65 -2.89
C ASP A 183 -13.59 -1.55 -3.73
N GLN A 184 -14.81 -1.79 -4.24
CA GLN A 184 -15.58 -0.84 -5.07
C GLN A 184 -15.75 0.55 -4.42
N LEU A 185 -15.58 0.64 -3.11
CA LEU A 185 -15.64 1.88 -2.34
C LEU A 185 -14.49 2.83 -2.66
N CYS A 186 -13.25 2.33 -2.80
CA CYS A 186 -12.10 3.19 -3.11
C CYS A 186 -12.21 3.74 -4.52
N THR A 187 -12.48 2.87 -5.49
CA THR A 187 -12.66 3.28 -6.88
C THR A 187 -13.83 4.22 -7.05
N HIS A 188 -14.95 4.01 -6.35
CA HIS A 188 -16.06 4.96 -6.36
C HIS A 188 -15.66 6.34 -5.83
N LEU A 189 -14.95 6.39 -4.69
CA LEU A 189 -14.43 7.64 -4.12
C LEU A 189 -13.48 8.34 -5.11
N ARG A 190 -12.51 7.61 -5.66
CA ARG A 190 -11.49 8.16 -6.57
C ARG A 190 -12.10 8.62 -7.89
N ASP A 191 -12.89 7.78 -8.54
CA ASP A 191 -13.28 7.99 -9.95
C ASP A 191 -14.56 8.81 -10.09
N ASN A 192 -15.55 8.60 -9.20
CA ASN A 192 -16.84 9.28 -9.28
C ASN A 192 -16.87 10.55 -8.42
N ILE A 193 -16.47 10.45 -7.15
CA ILE A 193 -16.57 11.59 -6.23
C ILE A 193 -15.45 12.60 -6.49
N LEU A 194 -14.19 12.17 -6.45
CA LEU A 194 -13.03 13.05 -6.66
C LEU A 194 -12.77 13.27 -8.16
N GLY A 195 -12.91 12.22 -8.97
CA GLY A 195 -12.59 12.21 -10.40
C GLY A 195 -13.50 13.09 -11.26
N ALA A 196 -14.77 13.28 -10.87
CA ALA A 196 -15.67 14.18 -11.57
C ALA A 196 -15.22 15.65 -11.51
N CYS A 197 -14.61 16.05 -10.39
CA CYS A 197 -14.22 17.44 -10.12
C CYS A 197 -12.72 17.74 -10.28
N THR A 198 -11.90 16.73 -10.58
CA THR A 198 -10.45 16.89 -10.81
C THR A 198 -10.09 16.91 -12.30
N LYS A 199 -11.01 16.51 -13.17
CA LYS A 199 -10.88 16.71 -14.62
C LYS A 199 -11.06 18.20 -14.94
N PRO A 200 -10.26 18.78 -15.86
CA PRO A 200 -10.48 20.15 -16.31
C PRO A 200 -11.91 20.27 -16.85
N THR A 201 -12.69 21.20 -16.30
CA THR A 201 -14.02 21.52 -16.83
C THR A 201 -13.86 21.91 -18.30
N PRO A 202 -14.61 21.31 -19.25
CA PRO A 202 -14.69 21.85 -20.60
C PRO A 202 -15.12 23.32 -20.51
N PRO A 203 -14.57 24.23 -21.33
CA PRO A 203 -15.02 25.62 -21.33
C PRO A 203 -16.53 25.65 -21.55
N PRO A 204 -17.26 26.57 -20.87
CA PRO A 204 -18.70 26.68 -21.06
C PRO A 204 -18.99 26.85 -22.56
N PRO A 205 -20.01 26.16 -23.11
CA PRO A 205 -20.40 26.39 -24.49
C PRO A 205 -20.69 27.88 -24.66
N SER A 206 -19.96 28.52 -25.57
CA SER A 206 -20.24 29.88 -25.99
C SER A 206 -21.73 29.97 -26.39
N PRO A 207 -22.45 31.03 -25.99
CA PRO A 207 -23.83 31.21 -26.41
C PRO A 207 -23.82 31.51 -27.91
N SER A 208 -23.98 30.47 -28.73
CA SER A 208 -24.06 30.60 -30.18
C SER A 208 -25.36 29.99 -30.67
N ASP A 209 -26.32 30.90 -30.82
CA ASP A 209 -27.31 31.02 -31.89
C ASP A 209 -28.04 29.76 -32.37
N ASN A 210 -29.28 29.67 -31.90
CA ASN A 210 -30.31 28.79 -32.44
C ASN A 210 -30.69 29.27 -33.85
N SER A 211 -29.92 28.91 -34.87
CA SER A 211 -30.35 29.03 -36.28
C SER A 211 -30.78 27.65 -36.79
N VAL A 212 -32.08 27.44 -36.80
CA VAL A 212 -32.76 26.32 -37.44
C VAL A 212 -32.55 26.40 -38.96
N THR A 213 -31.90 25.40 -39.56
CA THR A 213 -32.17 24.94 -40.95
C THR A 213 -31.75 23.46 -41.10
N SER A 214 -32.64 22.71 -41.75
CA SER A 214 -32.78 21.25 -41.86
C SER A 214 -31.78 20.56 -42.84
N PRO A 215 -31.77 19.20 -42.93
CA PRO A 215 -30.71 18.33 -43.50
C PRO A 215 -31.00 17.96 -44.98
N PRO A 216 -30.48 16.88 -45.63
CA PRO A 216 -29.40 15.90 -45.33
C PRO A 216 -28.40 15.68 -46.52
N VAL A 217 -27.25 15.00 -46.31
CA VAL A 217 -26.59 14.16 -47.34
C VAL A 217 -25.95 12.94 -46.68
N THR A 218 -26.12 11.79 -47.34
CA THR A 218 -25.85 10.41 -46.90
C THR A 218 -24.71 9.78 -47.71
N SER A 219 -23.87 8.97 -47.02
CA SER A 219 -23.06 7.81 -47.47
C SER A 219 -21.75 8.01 -48.27
N PRO A 220 -20.86 6.97 -48.38
CA PRO A 220 -20.46 5.91 -47.42
C PRO A 220 -18.94 5.58 -47.38
N GLU A 221 -18.57 4.64 -46.49
CA GLU A 221 -17.44 3.66 -46.53
C GLU A 221 -15.97 4.11 -46.38
N GLY A 222 -15.24 3.33 -45.56
CA GLY A 222 -13.80 3.41 -45.37
C GLY A 222 -13.31 2.55 -44.20
N ASP A 223 -13.24 1.23 -44.41
CA ASP A 223 -12.61 0.24 -43.55
C ASP A 223 -11.10 0.51 -43.34
N VAL A 224 -10.59 0.40 -42.11
CA VAL A 224 -9.17 0.06 -41.86
C VAL A 224 -9.07 -0.88 -40.65
N GLU A 225 -8.44 -2.01 -40.92
CA GLU A 225 -8.13 -3.19 -40.09
C GLU A 225 -7.13 -2.89 -38.95
N PRO A 226 -7.09 -3.69 -37.86
CA PRO A 226 -6.20 -3.48 -36.72
C PRO A 226 -4.85 -4.19 -36.92
N THR A 227 -3.75 -3.43 -36.91
CA THR A 227 -2.40 -4.02 -36.84
C THR A 227 -2.08 -4.41 -35.40
N ALA A 228 -2.05 -5.72 -35.16
CA ALA A 228 -1.45 -6.35 -33.99
C ALA A 228 0.06 -6.07 -33.95
N SER A 229 0.56 -5.67 -32.78
CA SER A 229 1.99 -5.74 -32.46
C SER A 229 2.18 -6.53 -31.18
N SER A 230 2.45 -7.82 -31.38
CA SER A 230 2.88 -8.76 -30.37
C SER A 230 4.37 -8.53 -30.11
N ALA A 231 4.73 -7.98 -28.96
CA ALA A 231 6.08 -8.04 -28.44
C ALA A 231 6.13 -9.12 -27.35
N GLU A 232 6.53 -10.33 -27.76
CA GLU A 232 6.83 -11.41 -26.84
C GLU A 232 8.09 -11.07 -26.01
N ILE A 233 7.93 -11.04 -24.69
CA ILE A 233 9.04 -10.98 -23.74
C ILE A 233 9.53 -12.43 -23.53
N ILE A 234 10.45 -12.85 -24.39
CA ILE A 234 11.33 -13.99 -24.12
C ILE A 234 12.42 -13.44 -23.18
N PHE A 235 12.47 -13.85 -21.91
CA PHE A 235 13.73 -14.06 -21.13
C PHE A 235 13.42 -14.36 -19.65
N PRO A 236 13.43 -15.65 -19.25
CA PRO A 236 13.99 -16.03 -17.94
C PRO A 236 15.08 -17.12 -18.05
N SER A 237 15.42 -17.59 -19.25
CA SER A 237 16.25 -18.79 -19.45
C SER A 237 17.76 -18.58 -19.22
N LEU A 238 18.26 -17.35 -19.22
CA LEU A 238 19.69 -17.09 -18.95
C LEU A 238 20.02 -17.04 -17.45
N LEU A 239 19.08 -16.58 -16.63
CA LEU A 239 19.25 -16.53 -15.17
C LEU A 239 19.26 -17.93 -14.55
N LEU A 240 18.40 -18.83 -15.06
CA LEU A 240 18.35 -20.22 -14.63
C LEU A 240 19.64 -20.99 -14.98
N CYS A 241 20.22 -20.72 -16.15
CA CYS A 241 21.49 -21.34 -16.56
C CYS A 241 22.67 -20.89 -15.69
N ALA A 242 22.73 -19.62 -15.30
CA ALA A 242 23.78 -19.11 -14.43
C ALA A 242 23.73 -19.74 -13.01
N LEU A 243 22.53 -19.91 -12.45
CA LEU A 243 22.36 -20.50 -11.11
C LEU A 243 22.73 -22.00 -11.08
N LEU A 244 22.49 -22.74 -12.16
CA LEU A 244 22.88 -24.15 -12.26
C LEU A 244 24.40 -24.32 -12.39
N ALA A 245 25.08 -23.42 -13.11
CA ALA A 245 26.54 -23.44 -13.21
C ALA A 245 27.23 -23.17 -11.86
N ILE A 246 26.70 -22.23 -11.06
CA ILE A 246 27.22 -21.94 -9.72
C ILE A 246 27.05 -23.15 -8.79
N ARG A 247 25.89 -23.83 -8.84
CA ARG A 247 25.63 -25.05 -8.05
C ARG A 247 26.61 -26.19 -8.36
N LEU A 248 27.00 -26.36 -9.62
CA LEU A 248 27.97 -27.38 -10.02
C LEU A 248 29.39 -27.05 -9.56
N PHE A 249 29.77 -25.76 -9.50
CA PHE A 249 31.10 -25.33 -9.05
C PHE A 249 31.32 -25.52 -7.55
N TYR A 250 30.25 -25.47 -6.74
CA TYR A 250 30.32 -25.66 -5.29
C TYR A 250 30.20 -27.13 -4.83
N MET A 251 29.95 -28.07 -5.76
CA MET A 251 29.83 -29.51 -5.46
C MET A 251 31.05 -30.33 -5.92
N LEU A 252 32.13 -29.66 -6.36
CA LEU A 252 33.46 -30.20 -6.65
C LEU A 252 34.45 -29.73 -5.57
#